data_AF-A0A9D6L6L2-F1
#
_entry.id   AF-A0A9D6L6L2-F1
#
_cell.length_a   1.000
_cell.length_b   1.000
_cell.length_c   1.000
_cell.angle_alpha   90.00
_cell.angle_beta   90.00
_cell.angle_gamma   90.00
#
_symmetry.space_group_name_H-M   'P 1'
#
loop_
_entity.id
_entity.type
_entity.pdbx_description
1 polymer ?
#
loop_
_entity_poly.entity_id
_entity_poly.type
_entity_poly.pdbx_seq_one_letter_code
_entity_poly.pdbx_strand_id
1 'polypeptide(L)'
;GEASAAPSLRGYRIGLIDPESGRITEVPGFDGAKHIDPHWSRDGASLYFVSDRGGISDLYRVTLATGELDQLTHLTTGVSGLTSLSPAFTVARQIDRLIFSAYEKGSYNLYRLDGATPLAGAPPSAPVAAAAGTLPPLERENVTASVETPARTVSVDTLKFRRTPYRAALSLDNVSQVSLGVAGGSTGTHLAGGAAFYWSDMLGDHNLATAVQFLNAGGNFINNTGAILAYQNLASRWNWGLELSQVPYVASGFAELVDPATSTIADQETRYWEIDRSLLGDVAYPFDRFHRVEFTGGLRNIAFAQEIETRRFDSITGVLLSDKTVQVPNDSLASLYLATVGSALVYDNAVFGGTSPILGQRYRFEVDPVIGSLNFTEVLADYRRYVMFARPLTLAGRVLHFGRYGSGADDTRLSPLYVGYPSLVRGYDINSFTTDETVFNRLLGSRMAVANVELRVPLLGSLGLIASPAIPPLEAALFFDAGSAWSRGEKPRFFGAGARTVTSHGVAMRLNLFGFAVGEVDLVHPNDRPGRSWYWEFALQPGF
;
A
#
# COMPACT_ATOMS: atom_id res chain seq x y z
N GLY A 1 22.93 1.68 23.46
CA GLY A 1 22.75 2.99 22.84
C GLY A 1 23.95 3.26 21.96
N GLU A 2 23.85 2.88 20.70
CA GLU A 2 24.68 3.42 19.62
C GLU A 2 23.67 3.77 18.53
N ALA A 3 23.46 5.07 18.30
CA ALA A 3 22.80 5.50 17.10
C ALA A 3 23.64 4.94 15.94
N SER A 4 23.04 4.14 15.06
CA SER A 4 23.63 3.78 13.78
C SER A 4 24.13 5.07 13.13
N ALA A 5 25.44 5.27 13.16
CA ALA A 5 26.07 6.42 12.53
C ALA A 5 25.77 6.28 11.04
N ALA A 6 25.05 7.26 10.47
CA ALA A 6 24.92 7.37 9.03
C ALA A 6 26.33 7.24 8.41
N PRO A 7 26.49 6.49 7.30
CA PRO A 7 27.79 6.31 6.67
C PRO A 7 28.43 7.68 6.46
N SER A 8 29.66 7.82 6.93
CA SER A 8 30.42 9.06 6.79
C SER A 8 30.52 9.38 5.29
N LEU A 9 29.98 10.54 4.89
CA LEU A 9 30.12 11.04 3.52
C LEU A 9 31.56 11.48 3.19
N ARG A 10 32.46 11.52 4.20
CA ARG A 10 33.88 11.79 3.94
C ARG A 10 34.45 10.72 3.02
N GLY A 11 35.05 11.14 1.91
CA GLY A 11 35.55 10.25 0.87
C GLY A 11 34.66 10.18 -0.37
N TYR A 12 33.46 10.76 -0.36
CA TYR A 12 32.68 10.93 -1.60
C TYR A 12 33.45 11.82 -2.58
N ARG A 13 33.51 11.39 -3.83
CA ARG A 13 34.19 12.07 -4.94
C ARG A 13 33.22 12.32 -6.09
N ILE A 14 33.54 13.29 -6.93
CA ILE A 14 32.78 13.58 -8.13
C ILE A 14 33.45 12.86 -9.30
N GLY A 15 32.66 12.16 -10.11
CA GLY A 15 33.12 11.52 -11.35
C GLY A 15 32.43 12.12 -12.56
N LEU A 16 33.17 12.31 -13.63
CA LEU A 16 32.64 12.58 -14.97
C LEU A 16 32.53 11.25 -15.72
N ILE A 17 31.35 10.99 -16.29
CA ILE A 17 31.11 9.83 -17.15
C ILE A 17 31.04 10.28 -18.61
N ASP A 18 31.80 9.60 -19.46
CA ASP A 18 31.63 9.67 -20.91
C ASP A 18 30.42 8.81 -21.30
N PRO A 19 29.35 9.41 -21.86
CA PRO A 19 28.11 8.68 -22.14
C PRO A 19 28.24 7.67 -23.29
N GLU A 20 29.22 7.81 -24.18
CA GLU A 20 29.42 6.87 -25.30
C GLU A 20 30.24 5.66 -24.85
N SER A 21 31.32 5.89 -24.10
CA SER A 21 32.25 4.83 -23.70
C SER A 21 31.97 4.23 -22.32
N GLY A 22 31.15 4.91 -21.49
CA GLY A 22 30.94 4.56 -20.09
C GLY A 22 32.16 4.79 -19.20
N ARG A 23 33.24 5.39 -19.73
CA ARG A 23 34.47 5.65 -18.97
C ARG A 23 34.21 6.72 -17.91
N ILE A 24 34.60 6.44 -16.68
CA ILE A 24 34.51 7.36 -15.55
C ILE A 24 35.89 7.95 -15.24
N THR A 25 35.96 9.27 -15.15
CA THR A 25 37.15 10.02 -14.71
C THR A 25 36.85 10.81 -13.45
N GLU A 26 37.66 10.62 -12.41
CA GLU A 26 37.52 11.37 -11.17
C GLU A 26 37.86 12.85 -11.39
N VAL A 27 37.03 13.73 -10.82
CA VAL A 27 37.25 15.18 -10.83
C VAL A 27 38.21 15.54 -9.69
N PRO A 28 39.21 16.41 -9.93
CA PRO A 28 40.09 16.89 -8.88
C PRO A 28 39.31 17.44 -7.67
N GLY A 29 39.79 17.13 -6.48
CA GLY A 29 39.15 17.53 -5.23
C GLY A 29 40.09 17.43 -4.05
N PHE A 30 39.54 17.43 -2.84
CA PHE A 30 40.27 17.49 -1.59
C PHE A 30 40.35 16.14 -0.89
N ASP A 31 41.50 15.79 -0.33
CA ASP A 31 41.63 14.55 0.43
C ASP A 31 40.92 14.63 1.78
N GLY A 32 40.28 13.52 2.18
CA GLY A 32 39.61 13.40 3.48
C GLY A 32 38.32 14.22 3.65
N ALA A 33 37.83 14.86 2.58
CA ALA A 33 36.59 15.63 2.57
C ALA A 33 35.52 14.96 1.71
N LYS A 34 34.26 15.37 1.88
CA LYS A 34 33.15 15.00 0.99
C LYS A 34 33.08 15.95 -0.22
N HIS A 35 32.62 15.45 -1.36
CA HIS A 35 32.34 16.22 -2.57
C HIS A 35 30.97 15.80 -3.06
N ILE A 36 29.97 16.66 -2.83
CA ILE A 36 28.58 16.34 -3.09
C ILE A 36 27.91 17.50 -3.84
N ASP A 37 26.72 17.22 -4.38
CA ASP A 37 25.87 18.21 -5.06
C ASP A 37 26.57 18.93 -6.23
N PRO A 38 27.17 18.21 -7.20
CA PRO A 38 27.91 18.87 -8.28
C PRO A 38 26.97 19.57 -9.28
N HIS A 39 27.32 20.79 -9.67
CA HIS A 39 26.62 21.57 -10.69
C HIS A 39 27.59 22.21 -11.68
N TRP A 40 27.26 22.14 -12.97
CA TRP A 40 28.04 22.79 -14.02
C TRP A 40 28.00 24.31 -13.94
N SER A 41 29.13 24.94 -14.24
CA SER A 41 29.17 26.36 -14.57
C SER A 41 28.43 26.65 -15.87
N ARG A 42 28.02 27.91 -16.04
CA ARG A 42 27.27 28.39 -17.21
C ARG A 42 27.98 28.06 -18.55
N ASP A 43 29.30 28.14 -18.56
CA ASP A 43 30.17 27.88 -19.70
C ASP A 43 30.63 26.42 -19.81
N GLY A 44 30.27 25.56 -18.85
CA GLY A 44 30.72 24.16 -18.79
C GLY A 44 32.21 23.97 -18.50
N ALA A 45 32.97 25.03 -18.22
CA ALA A 45 34.41 24.94 -17.98
C ALA A 45 34.75 24.53 -16.53
N SER A 46 33.78 24.58 -15.62
CA SER A 46 33.97 24.31 -14.20
C SER A 46 32.81 23.53 -13.61
N LEU A 47 33.07 22.86 -12.48
CA LEU A 47 32.04 22.29 -11.61
C LEU A 47 32.05 23.02 -10.28
N TYR A 48 30.87 23.40 -9.81
CA TYR A 48 30.63 23.80 -8.43
C TYR A 48 30.22 22.58 -7.61
N PHE A 49 30.59 22.53 -6.34
CA PHE A 49 30.22 21.43 -5.43
C PHE A 49 30.28 21.87 -3.97
N VAL A 50 29.67 21.07 -3.09
CA VAL A 50 29.75 21.26 -1.64
C VAL A 50 30.84 20.36 -1.06
N SER A 51 31.70 20.92 -0.20
CA SER A 51 32.72 20.16 0.53
C SER A 51 32.87 20.60 1.98
N ASP A 52 33.24 19.68 2.86
CA ASP A 52 33.52 19.91 4.28
C ASP A 52 35.02 20.00 4.59
N ARG A 53 35.87 20.33 3.60
CA ARG A 53 37.33 20.45 3.76
C ARG A 53 37.73 21.31 4.96
N GLY A 54 37.03 22.44 5.18
CA GLY A 54 37.27 23.34 6.30
C GLY A 54 36.63 22.89 7.63
N GLY A 55 36.02 21.71 7.69
CA GLY A 55 35.22 21.21 8.82
C GLY A 55 33.75 21.66 8.78
N ILE A 56 33.44 22.72 8.03
CA ILE A 56 32.09 23.20 7.73
C ILE A 56 31.84 23.03 6.23
N SER A 57 30.60 22.73 5.84
CA SER A 57 30.25 22.55 4.43
C SER A 57 30.21 23.90 3.71
N ASP A 58 31.04 24.09 2.71
CA ASP A 58 31.11 25.31 1.90
C ASP A 58 31.00 24.96 0.40
N LEU A 59 30.73 25.98 -0.42
CA LEU A 59 30.77 25.87 -1.87
C LEU A 59 32.19 26.03 -2.39
N TYR A 60 32.55 25.16 -3.30
CA TYR A 60 33.82 25.14 -4.00
C TYR A 60 33.59 25.04 -5.50
N ARG A 61 34.60 25.44 -6.26
CA ARG A 61 34.65 25.37 -7.72
C ARG A 61 35.92 24.63 -8.11
N VAL A 62 35.82 23.77 -9.12
CA VAL A 62 36.95 23.15 -9.80
C VAL A 62 36.94 23.54 -11.27
N THR A 63 38.05 24.10 -11.74
CA THR A 63 38.25 24.37 -13.17
C THR A 63 38.75 23.08 -13.84
N LEU A 64 37.97 22.53 -14.77
CA LEU A 64 38.24 21.18 -15.29
C LEU A 64 39.51 21.08 -16.13
N ALA A 65 39.87 22.15 -16.83
CA ALA A 65 41.05 22.17 -17.68
C ALA A 65 42.37 22.16 -16.88
N THR A 66 42.37 22.77 -15.69
CA THR A 66 43.59 22.96 -14.87
C THR A 66 43.59 22.11 -13.61
N GLY A 67 42.43 21.64 -13.15
CA GLY A 67 42.25 21.03 -11.83
C GLY A 67 42.34 22.02 -10.66
N GLU A 68 42.36 23.32 -10.95
CA GLU A 68 42.42 24.37 -9.93
C GLU A 68 41.13 24.39 -9.11
N LEU A 69 41.28 24.49 -7.79
CA LEU A 69 40.21 24.44 -6.80
C LEU A 69 40.10 25.78 -6.10
N ASP A 70 38.91 26.36 -6.11
CA ASP A 70 38.57 27.64 -5.49
C ASP A 70 37.43 27.46 -4.47
N GLN A 71 37.40 28.30 -3.44
CA GLN A 71 36.35 28.37 -2.43
C GLN A 71 35.46 29.59 -2.67
N LEU A 72 34.15 29.38 -2.72
CA LEU A 72 33.14 30.43 -3.01
C LEU A 72 32.50 30.98 -1.73
N THR A 73 32.40 30.16 -0.68
CA THR A 73 31.78 30.57 0.58
C THR A 73 32.66 30.21 1.77
N HIS A 74 32.48 30.95 2.86
CA HIS A 74 33.12 30.67 4.14
C HIS A 74 32.10 30.92 5.27
N LEU A 75 31.20 29.94 5.46
CA LEU A 75 30.04 30.08 6.35
C LEU A 75 30.30 29.54 7.75
N THR A 76 29.56 30.05 8.75
CA THR A 76 29.67 29.58 10.14
C THR A 76 28.85 28.33 10.43
N THR A 77 27.78 28.07 9.67
CA THR A 77 26.88 26.92 9.83
C THR A 77 26.93 25.95 8.65
N GLY A 78 27.31 26.45 7.47
CA GLY A 78 27.56 25.68 6.26
C GLY A 78 26.37 25.58 5.29
N VAL A 79 26.69 25.27 4.05
CA VAL A 79 25.76 24.98 2.96
C VAL A 79 25.16 23.60 3.15
N SER A 80 23.83 23.51 3.18
CA SER A 80 23.12 22.28 3.51
C SER A 80 21.70 22.24 2.97
N GLY A 81 21.31 21.13 2.34
CA GLY A 81 19.91 20.79 2.10
C GLY A 81 19.21 20.22 3.34
N LEU A 82 17.96 19.76 3.17
CA LEU A 82 17.16 19.19 4.25
C LEU A 82 17.74 17.88 4.82
N THR A 83 18.36 17.06 3.96
CA THR A 83 19.11 15.86 4.32
C THR A 83 20.56 15.95 3.80
N SER A 84 21.42 15.03 4.22
CA SER A 84 22.86 15.07 3.92
C SER A 84 23.24 15.01 2.43
N LEU A 85 22.34 14.53 1.56
CA LEU A 85 22.51 14.47 0.10
C LEU A 85 21.40 15.23 -0.65
N SER A 86 20.53 15.95 0.07
CA SER A 86 19.54 16.81 -0.58
C SER A 86 20.25 17.95 -1.31
N PRO A 87 19.80 18.36 -2.51
CA PRO A 87 20.36 19.52 -3.18
C PRO A 87 20.38 20.74 -2.25
N ALA A 88 21.55 21.33 -2.11
CA ALA A 88 21.81 22.47 -1.25
C ALA A 88 21.90 23.76 -2.07
N PHE A 89 22.21 23.67 -3.37
CA PHE A 89 22.32 24.84 -4.24
C PHE A 89 21.89 24.59 -5.70
N THR A 90 21.83 25.65 -6.48
CA THR A 90 21.57 25.61 -7.92
C THR A 90 22.27 26.75 -8.65
N VAL A 91 22.64 26.53 -9.91
CA VAL A 91 23.38 27.49 -10.75
C VAL A 91 22.52 27.87 -11.96
N ALA A 92 22.44 29.16 -12.25
CA ALA A 92 21.70 29.66 -13.40
C ALA A 92 22.44 29.36 -14.71
N ARG A 93 21.70 28.86 -15.71
CA ARG A 93 22.26 28.49 -17.04
C ARG A 93 22.46 29.66 -18.00
N GLN A 94 21.92 30.84 -17.70
CA GLN A 94 21.91 31.97 -18.63
C GLN A 94 22.63 33.22 -18.09
N ILE A 95 22.83 33.28 -16.77
CA ILE A 95 23.47 34.41 -16.09
C ILE A 95 24.42 33.85 -15.04
N ASP A 96 25.44 34.63 -14.68
CA ASP A 96 26.40 34.27 -13.64
C ASP A 96 25.73 34.44 -12.27
N ARG A 97 24.97 33.43 -11.85
CA ARG A 97 24.24 33.41 -10.57
C ARG A 97 24.20 32.01 -9.98
N LEU A 98 24.39 31.92 -8.68
CA LEU A 98 24.20 30.72 -7.86
C LEU A 98 23.28 31.05 -6.68
N ILE A 99 22.32 30.17 -6.37
CA ILE A 99 21.47 30.25 -5.17
C ILE A 99 21.75 29.03 -4.31
N PHE A 100 21.97 29.21 -3.01
CA PHE A 100 22.24 28.12 -2.07
C PHE A 100 21.46 28.27 -0.78
N SER A 101 21.34 27.16 -0.04
CA SER A 101 20.67 27.08 1.25
C SER A 101 21.66 26.82 2.38
N ALA A 102 21.47 27.53 3.50
CA ALA A 102 22.24 27.33 4.72
C ALA A 102 21.31 27.42 5.94
N TYR A 103 21.57 26.60 6.95
CA TYR A 103 20.77 26.55 8.17
C TYR A 103 21.31 27.56 9.19
N GLU A 104 20.51 28.55 9.56
CA GLU A 104 20.88 29.57 10.54
C GLU A 104 19.70 29.92 11.44
N LYS A 105 19.95 30.08 12.73
CA LYS A 105 18.97 30.54 13.74
C LYS A 105 17.65 29.74 13.74
N GLY A 106 17.72 28.44 13.49
CA GLY A 106 16.57 27.54 13.55
C GLY A 106 15.78 27.42 12.24
N SER A 107 16.26 27.98 11.13
CA SER A 107 15.61 27.87 9.82
C SER A 107 16.60 27.74 8.67
N TYR A 108 16.17 27.12 7.57
CA TYR A 108 16.88 27.17 6.29
C TYR A 108 16.66 28.54 5.64
N ASN A 109 17.74 29.20 5.23
CA ASN A 109 17.71 30.47 4.53
C ASN A 109 18.33 30.33 3.14
N LEU A 110 17.82 31.09 2.16
CA LEU A 110 18.37 31.13 0.81
C LEU A 110 19.27 32.34 0.63
N TYR A 111 20.46 32.09 0.08
CA TYR A 111 21.49 33.06 -0.24
C TYR A 111 21.77 33.04 -1.74
N ARG A 112 22.30 34.14 -2.29
CA ARG A 112 22.74 34.17 -3.68
C ARG A 112 24.14 34.76 -3.85
N LEU A 113 24.85 34.24 -4.84
CA LEU A 113 26.07 34.81 -5.41
C LEU A 113 25.73 35.30 -6.81
N ASP A 114 26.03 36.57 -7.10
CA ASP A 114 25.76 37.23 -8.37
C ASP A 114 27.07 37.72 -9.00
N GLY A 115 27.25 37.47 -10.30
CA GLY A 115 28.38 37.94 -11.09
C GLY A 115 29.54 36.94 -11.17
N ALA A 116 30.42 37.16 -12.14
CA ALA A 116 31.57 36.30 -12.39
C ALA A 116 32.59 36.31 -11.23
N THR A 117 32.78 37.45 -10.55
CA THR A 117 33.79 37.58 -9.49
C THR A 117 33.47 36.73 -8.25
N PRO A 118 32.26 36.79 -7.65
CA PRO A 118 31.94 35.91 -6.52
C PRO A 118 31.90 34.42 -6.89
N LEU A 119 31.60 34.09 -8.16
CA LEU A 119 31.59 32.71 -8.65
C LEU A 119 32.98 32.18 -9.02
N ALA A 120 33.94 33.06 -9.31
CA ALA A 120 35.33 32.65 -9.50
C ALA A 120 35.93 32.09 -8.20
N GLY A 121 35.48 32.60 -7.05
CA GLY A 121 35.96 32.20 -5.73
C GLY A 121 37.33 32.75 -5.40
N ALA A 122 37.92 32.24 -4.32
CA ALA A 122 39.28 32.55 -3.88
C ALA A 122 40.01 31.24 -3.54
N PRO A 123 41.36 31.25 -3.44
CA PRO A 123 42.11 30.07 -3.02
C PRO A 123 41.54 29.46 -1.72
N PRO A 124 41.34 28.13 -1.65
CA PRO A 124 40.74 27.48 -0.50
C PRO A 124 41.50 27.75 0.79
N SER A 125 40.74 28.02 1.85
CA SER A 125 41.29 28.12 3.20
C SER A 125 42.02 26.84 3.62
N ALA A 126 43.02 27.01 4.50
CA ALA A 126 43.82 25.89 5.00
C ALA A 126 42.91 24.87 5.72
N PRO A 127 43.12 23.56 5.52
CA PRO A 127 42.32 22.55 6.21
C PRO A 127 42.50 22.67 7.72
N VAL A 128 41.40 22.57 8.47
CA VAL A 128 41.45 22.52 9.93
C VAL A 128 42.05 21.16 10.32
N ALA A 129 43.23 21.18 10.92
CA ALA A 129 43.86 19.96 11.43
C ALA A 129 42.95 19.35 12.51
N ALA A 130 42.38 18.17 12.23
CA ALA A 130 41.62 17.40 13.20
C ALA A 130 42.60 16.81 14.23
N ALA A 131 42.86 17.53 15.32
CA ALA A 131 43.47 16.93 16.49
C ALA A 131 42.45 15.97 17.12
N ALA A 132 42.76 14.67 17.17
CA ALA A 132 41.95 13.70 17.87
C ALA A 132 41.85 14.09 19.37
N GLY A 133 40.67 14.53 19.81
CA GLY A 133 40.39 14.84 21.21
C GLY A 133 39.95 16.28 21.53
N THR A 134 39.90 17.19 20.55
CA THR A 134 39.31 18.52 20.78
C THR A 134 37.79 18.46 20.56
N LEU A 135 37.03 18.59 21.65
CA LEU A 135 35.62 18.96 21.55
C LEU A 135 35.52 20.32 20.83
N PRO A 136 34.51 20.54 19.97
CA PRO A 136 34.32 21.83 19.32
C PRO A 136 34.30 22.93 20.38
N PRO A 137 35.04 24.05 20.22
CA PRO A 137 35.14 25.05 21.26
C PRO A 137 33.75 25.60 21.61
N LEU A 138 33.49 25.72 22.91
CA LEU A 138 32.26 26.27 23.49
C LEU A 138 32.09 27.77 23.20
N GLU A 139 33.19 28.48 22.93
CA GLU A 139 33.19 29.84 22.40
C GLU A 139 33.74 29.80 20.98
N ARG A 140 32.84 29.89 20.02
CA ARG A 140 33.20 30.23 18.65
C ARG A 140 33.61 31.70 18.67
N GLU A 141 34.89 31.98 18.47
CA GLU A 141 35.31 33.35 18.13
C GLU A 141 34.41 33.83 17.00
N ASN A 142 33.79 34.98 17.19
CA ASN A 142 33.18 35.72 16.10
C ASN A 142 34.30 36.05 15.13
N VAL A 143 34.50 35.19 14.13
CA VAL A 143 35.33 35.49 12.98
C VAL A 143 34.63 36.63 12.25
N THR A 144 34.86 37.85 12.71
CA THR A 144 34.76 39.07 11.92
C THR A 144 35.93 39.10 10.94
N ALA A 145 36.03 38.07 10.09
CA ALA A 145 36.84 38.13 8.89
C ALA A 145 35.86 38.37 7.75
N SER A 146 35.87 39.63 7.31
CA SER A 146 35.34 40.16 6.08
C SER A 146 35.47 39.19 4.89
N VAL A 147 34.43 38.40 4.67
CA VAL A 147 33.98 37.97 3.34
C VAL A 147 32.55 38.45 3.27
N GLU A 148 32.24 39.27 2.27
CA GLU A 148 30.90 39.82 2.01
C GLU A 148 29.86 38.73 2.31
N THR A 149 29.11 38.88 3.40
CA THR A 149 28.00 37.96 3.67
C THR A 149 27.10 38.06 2.45
N PRO A 150 27.00 37.00 1.61
CA PRO A 150 26.26 37.11 0.36
C PRO A 150 24.87 37.62 0.70
N ALA A 151 24.42 38.66 -0.03
CA ALA A 151 23.28 39.46 0.37
C ALA A 151 22.12 38.54 0.79
N ARG A 152 21.74 38.61 2.07
CA ARG A 152 20.67 37.82 2.71
C ARG A 152 19.31 38.01 2.03
N THR A 153 19.20 38.98 1.14
CA THR A 153 17.98 39.40 0.48
C THR A 153 17.94 38.85 -0.95
N VAL A 154 17.35 37.67 -1.08
CA VAL A 154 16.35 37.51 -2.13
C VAL A 154 15.08 38.24 -1.66
N SER A 155 15.10 39.58 -1.63
CA SER A 155 13.86 40.36 -1.50
C SER A 155 13.15 40.25 -2.83
N VAL A 156 12.48 39.12 -3.04
CA VAL A 156 11.60 38.98 -4.19
C VAL A 156 10.41 39.88 -3.92
N ASP A 157 10.22 40.87 -4.77
CA ASP A 157 8.99 41.64 -4.76
C ASP A 157 7.85 40.71 -5.18
N THR A 158 7.18 40.13 -4.20
CA THR A 158 6.07 39.19 -4.42
C THR A 158 4.90 39.85 -5.16
N LEU A 159 4.84 41.19 -5.20
CA LEU A 159 3.86 41.94 -6.00
C LEU A 159 4.15 41.87 -7.51
N LYS A 160 5.39 41.54 -7.92
CA LYS A 160 5.76 41.29 -9.32
C LYS A 160 5.43 39.87 -9.77
N PHE A 161 5.01 38.99 -8.87
CA PHE A 161 4.61 37.65 -9.27
C PHE A 161 3.32 37.69 -10.06
N ARG A 162 3.40 37.24 -11.31
CA ARG A 162 2.22 36.98 -12.12
C ARG A 162 1.58 35.69 -11.63
N ARG A 163 0.45 35.81 -10.91
CA ARG A 163 -0.37 34.63 -10.59
C ARG A 163 -0.99 34.13 -11.89
N THR A 164 -0.60 32.92 -12.28
CA THR A 164 -1.23 32.20 -13.37
C THR A 164 -2.05 31.07 -12.77
N PRO A 165 -3.31 30.85 -13.19
CA PRO A 165 -4.06 29.68 -12.78
C PRO A 165 -3.25 28.42 -13.10
N TYR A 166 -3.13 27.54 -12.13
CA TYR A 166 -2.54 26.23 -12.34
C TYR A 166 -3.36 25.46 -13.39
N ARG A 167 -2.69 24.82 -14.34
CA ARG A 167 -3.31 23.98 -15.36
C ARG A 167 -2.90 22.55 -15.08
N ALA A 168 -3.83 21.76 -14.55
CA ALA A 168 -3.62 20.35 -14.33
C ALA A 168 -3.37 19.65 -15.67
N ALA A 169 -2.29 18.89 -15.74
CA ALA A 169 -1.96 18.01 -16.86
C ALA A 169 -1.53 16.68 -16.27
N LEU A 170 -2.24 15.61 -16.62
CA LEU A 170 -1.93 14.26 -16.15
C LEU A 170 -0.67 13.75 -16.85
N SER A 171 0.31 13.34 -16.06
CA SER A 171 1.48 12.57 -16.50
C SER A 171 1.44 11.18 -15.90
N LEU A 172 2.05 10.20 -16.57
CA LEU A 172 2.21 8.87 -16.00
C LEU A 172 3.27 8.92 -14.90
N ASP A 173 2.89 8.64 -13.66
CA ASP A 173 3.83 8.66 -12.53
C ASP A 173 4.32 7.27 -12.16
N ASN A 174 3.45 6.26 -12.31
CA ASN A 174 3.77 4.90 -11.92
C ASN A 174 3.05 3.87 -12.78
N VAL A 175 3.73 2.74 -13.01
CA VAL A 175 3.14 1.52 -13.55
C VAL A 175 3.33 0.45 -12.49
N SER A 176 2.25 -0.18 -12.05
CA SER A 176 2.33 -1.28 -11.11
C SER A 176 3.19 -2.39 -11.70
N GLN A 177 3.73 -3.25 -10.83
CA GLN A 177 4.40 -4.46 -11.29
C GLN A 177 3.42 -5.25 -12.18
N VAL A 178 3.82 -5.48 -13.43
CA VAL A 178 3.06 -6.33 -14.34
C VAL A 178 3.10 -7.73 -13.78
N SER A 179 1.92 -8.28 -13.51
CA SER A 179 1.77 -9.62 -12.98
C SER A 179 1.38 -10.57 -14.10
N LEU A 180 2.02 -11.74 -14.12
CA LEU A 180 1.63 -12.88 -14.92
C LEU A 180 1.74 -14.10 -14.02
N GLY A 181 0.60 -14.73 -13.76
CA GLY A 181 0.45 -15.94 -12.98
C GLY A 181 0.00 -17.09 -13.85
N VAL A 182 0.51 -18.27 -13.54
CA VAL A 182 0.03 -19.55 -14.08
C VAL A 182 -0.44 -20.37 -12.90
N ALA A 183 -1.69 -20.81 -12.90
CA ALA A 183 -2.23 -21.71 -11.89
C ALA A 183 -2.61 -23.03 -12.56
N GLY A 184 -2.26 -24.15 -11.94
CA GLY A 184 -2.69 -25.48 -12.39
C GLY A 184 -3.57 -26.11 -11.32
N GLY A 185 -4.70 -26.71 -11.74
CA GLY A 185 -5.62 -27.42 -10.86
C GLY A 185 -6.23 -28.64 -11.54
N SER A 186 -7.13 -29.33 -10.84
CA SER A 186 -7.93 -30.44 -11.40
C SER A 186 -8.77 -30.01 -12.63
N THR A 187 -8.99 -28.71 -12.78
CA THR A 187 -9.70 -28.05 -13.89
C THR A 187 -8.79 -27.57 -15.02
N GLY A 188 -7.47 -27.80 -14.93
CA GLY A 188 -6.50 -27.44 -15.97
C GLY A 188 -5.58 -26.27 -15.62
N THR A 189 -4.93 -25.71 -16.64
CA THR A 189 -3.96 -24.61 -16.49
C THR A 189 -4.61 -23.28 -16.82
N HIS A 190 -4.65 -22.38 -15.85
CA HIS A 190 -5.16 -21.02 -15.96
C HIS A 190 -4.01 -20.02 -16.04
N LEU A 191 -4.13 -19.07 -16.97
CA LEU A 191 -3.24 -17.92 -17.07
C LEU A 191 -3.98 -16.71 -16.53
N ALA A 192 -3.35 -15.96 -15.63
CA ALA A 192 -3.87 -14.69 -15.14
C ALA A 192 -2.79 -13.64 -15.27
N GLY A 193 -3.16 -12.39 -15.52
CA GLY A 193 -2.19 -11.31 -15.53
C GLY A 193 -2.85 -9.96 -15.56
N GLY A 194 -2.12 -8.93 -15.17
CA GLY A 194 -2.66 -7.59 -15.13
C GLY A 194 -1.62 -6.55 -14.84
N ALA A 195 -1.99 -5.31 -15.15
CA ALA A 195 -1.20 -4.13 -14.89
C ALA A 195 -2.13 -2.98 -14.50
N ALA A 196 -1.65 -2.14 -13.60
CA ALA A 196 -2.26 -0.87 -13.27
C ALA A 196 -1.31 0.28 -13.63
N PHE A 197 -1.90 1.40 -13.98
CA PHE A 197 -1.20 2.60 -14.38
C PHE A 197 -1.79 3.75 -13.57
N TYR A 198 -0.92 4.63 -13.10
CA TYR A 198 -1.28 5.76 -12.26
C TYR A 198 -0.78 7.04 -12.91
N TRP A 199 -1.69 7.98 -13.08
CA TRP A 199 -1.40 9.30 -13.61
C TRP A 199 -1.85 10.37 -12.65
N SER A 200 -0.99 11.35 -12.39
CA SER A 200 -1.32 12.52 -11.61
C SER A 200 -0.84 13.79 -12.29
N ASP A 201 -1.34 14.91 -11.80
CA ASP A 201 -0.72 16.20 -12.09
C ASP A 201 0.46 16.46 -11.14
N MET A 202 1.18 17.57 -11.38
CA MET A 202 2.35 17.95 -10.58
C MET A 202 2.06 18.18 -9.09
N LEU A 203 0.81 18.43 -8.70
CA LEU A 203 0.43 18.69 -7.31
C LEU A 203 -0.16 17.44 -6.62
N GLY A 204 -0.50 16.40 -7.38
CA GLY A 204 -1.24 15.24 -6.90
C GLY A 204 -2.71 15.53 -6.63
N ASP A 205 -3.24 16.64 -7.14
CA ASP A 205 -4.62 17.07 -6.93
C ASP A 205 -5.57 16.28 -7.84
N HIS A 206 -5.12 15.98 -9.05
CA HIS A 206 -5.89 15.21 -10.04
C HIS A 206 -5.21 13.87 -10.25
N ASN A 207 -5.90 12.78 -9.94
CA ASN A 207 -5.38 11.43 -10.04
C ASN A 207 -6.28 10.58 -10.94
N LEU A 208 -5.67 9.80 -11.82
CA LEU A 208 -6.32 8.81 -12.64
C LEU A 208 -5.62 7.49 -12.39
N ALA A 209 -6.38 6.45 -12.10
CA ALA A 209 -5.91 5.08 -12.05
C ALA A 209 -6.63 4.29 -13.13
N THR A 210 -5.88 3.47 -13.85
CA THR A 210 -6.45 2.42 -14.70
C THR A 210 -5.85 1.10 -14.30
N ALA A 211 -6.63 0.06 -14.40
CA ALA A 211 -6.15 -1.29 -14.25
C ALA A 211 -6.82 -2.17 -15.30
N VAL A 212 -6.07 -3.14 -15.79
CA VAL A 212 -6.60 -4.22 -16.61
C VAL A 212 -6.07 -5.53 -16.08
N GLN A 213 -6.95 -6.50 -15.95
CA GLN A 213 -6.65 -7.86 -15.56
C GLN A 213 -7.31 -8.82 -16.54
N PHE A 214 -6.62 -9.90 -16.84
CA PHE A 214 -7.14 -10.98 -17.66
C PHE A 214 -6.99 -12.28 -16.89
N LEU A 215 -7.98 -13.14 -17.05
CA LEU A 215 -7.95 -14.53 -16.62
C LEU A 215 -8.25 -15.41 -17.84
N ASN A 216 -7.67 -16.59 -17.89
CA ASN A 216 -8.04 -17.63 -18.84
C ASN A 216 -8.75 -18.74 -18.05
N ALA A 217 -10.08 -18.66 -18.01
CA ALA A 217 -10.93 -19.65 -17.36
C ALA A 217 -12.03 -20.18 -18.29
N GLY A 218 -11.80 -20.23 -19.60
CA GLY A 218 -12.81 -20.64 -20.59
C GLY A 218 -13.83 -19.54 -20.92
N GLY A 219 -14.92 -19.87 -21.62
CA GLY A 219 -15.93 -18.89 -22.03
C GLY A 219 -15.42 -17.76 -22.94
N ASN A 220 -16.13 -16.63 -22.96
CA ASN A 220 -15.73 -15.45 -23.74
C ASN A 220 -14.63 -14.65 -23.02
N PHE A 221 -13.62 -14.18 -23.76
CA PHE A 221 -12.59 -13.24 -23.32
C PHE A 221 -13.11 -12.08 -22.44
N ILE A 222 -14.23 -11.45 -22.82
CA ILE A 222 -14.81 -10.32 -22.08
C ILE A 222 -15.23 -10.74 -20.66
N ASN A 223 -15.76 -11.95 -20.50
CA ASN A 223 -16.18 -12.48 -19.19
C ASN A 223 -15.01 -12.76 -18.26
N ASN A 224 -13.79 -12.75 -18.79
CA ASN A 224 -12.57 -12.99 -18.03
C ASN A 224 -11.66 -11.76 -18.00
N THR A 225 -12.16 -10.60 -18.45
CA THR A 225 -11.41 -9.33 -18.45
C THR A 225 -11.95 -8.42 -17.35
N GLY A 226 -11.09 -8.13 -16.38
CA GLY A 226 -11.26 -7.06 -15.42
C GLY A 226 -10.70 -5.75 -15.96
N ALA A 227 -11.42 -4.65 -15.80
CA ALA A 227 -10.95 -3.32 -16.14
C ALA A 227 -11.48 -2.29 -15.15
N ILE A 228 -10.63 -1.36 -14.72
CA ILE A 228 -11.00 -0.26 -13.84
C ILE A 228 -10.46 1.03 -14.45
N LEU A 229 -11.26 2.09 -14.40
CA LEU A 229 -10.91 3.46 -14.71
C LEU A 229 -11.46 4.31 -13.55
N ALA A 230 -10.58 4.81 -12.69
CA ALA A 230 -10.94 5.58 -11.51
C ALA A 230 -10.26 6.96 -11.56
N TYR A 231 -11.06 8.02 -11.52
CA TYR A 231 -10.56 9.39 -11.46
C TYR A 231 -10.90 9.98 -10.08
N GLN A 232 -9.97 10.73 -9.50
CA GLN A 232 -10.13 11.41 -8.22
C GLN A 232 -9.61 12.85 -8.29
N ASN A 233 -10.33 13.75 -7.64
CA ASN A 233 -9.98 15.16 -7.50
C ASN A 233 -9.91 15.55 -6.02
N LEU A 234 -8.74 16.03 -5.62
CA LEU A 234 -8.34 16.40 -4.27
C LEU A 234 -7.98 17.89 -4.16
N ALA A 235 -8.17 18.68 -5.23
CA ALA A 235 -7.83 20.11 -5.27
C ALA A 235 -8.59 20.96 -4.23
N SER A 236 -9.65 20.39 -3.65
CA SER A 236 -10.47 21.03 -2.64
C SER A 236 -10.68 20.09 -1.47
N ARG A 237 -11.12 20.62 -0.32
CA ARG A 237 -11.50 19.81 0.83
C ARG A 237 -12.68 18.86 0.57
N TRP A 238 -13.49 19.15 -0.46
CA TRP A 238 -14.42 18.18 -1.01
C TRP A 238 -13.65 17.32 -2.01
N ASN A 239 -13.23 16.16 -1.54
CA ASN A 239 -12.63 15.14 -2.39
C ASN A 239 -13.76 14.45 -3.13
N TRP A 240 -13.59 14.20 -4.42
CA TRP A 240 -14.57 13.43 -5.17
C TRP A 240 -13.93 12.57 -6.23
N GLY A 241 -14.57 11.45 -6.52
CA GLY A 241 -14.11 10.48 -7.49
C GLY A 241 -15.24 9.91 -8.33
N LEU A 242 -14.82 9.31 -9.45
CA LEU A 242 -15.67 8.55 -10.34
C LEU A 242 -14.91 7.30 -10.78
N GLU A 243 -15.52 6.14 -10.61
CA GLU A 243 -15.03 4.84 -11.02
C GLU A 243 -15.96 4.22 -12.07
N LEU A 244 -15.35 3.71 -13.13
CA LEU A 244 -15.94 2.81 -14.09
C LEU A 244 -15.20 1.47 -13.98
N SER A 245 -15.93 0.39 -13.71
CA SER A 245 -15.29 -0.91 -13.56
C SER A 245 -16.10 -2.05 -14.19
N GLN A 246 -15.37 -3.06 -14.66
CA GLN A 246 -15.87 -4.41 -14.91
C GLN A 246 -14.97 -5.38 -14.14
N VAL A 247 -15.54 -6.20 -13.26
CA VAL A 247 -14.79 -7.18 -12.47
C VAL A 247 -15.48 -8.54 -12.59
N PRO A 248 -14.84 -9.52 -13.23
CA PRO A 248 -15.35 -10.88 -13.27
C PRO A 248 -14.91 -11.69 -12.05
N TYR A 249 -15.85 -12.39 -11.44
CA TYR A 249 -15.60 -13.44 -10.45
C TYR A 249 -15.89 -14.78 -11.10
N VAL A 250 -14.90 -15.67 -11.08
CA VAL A 250 -15.02 -17.00 -11.70
C VAL A 250 -14.93 -18.06 -10.62
N ALA A 251 -15.91 -18.95 -10.59
CA ALA A 251 -15.92 -20.13 -9.74
C ALA A 251 -16.05 -21.38 -10.60
N SER A 252 -15.44 -22.49 -10.19
CA SER A 252 -15.58 -23.77 -10.86
C SER A 252 -15.99 -24.86 -9.87
N GLY A 253 -16.76 -25.83 -10.37
CA GLY A 253 -17.12 -27.05 -9.67
C GLY A 253 -16.75 -28.25 -10.52
N PHE A 254 -16.33 -29.35 -9.89
CA PHE A 254 -15.93 -30.58 -10.56
C PHE A 254 -16.75 -31.76 -10.05
N ALA A 255 -17.18 -32.62 -10.97
CA ALA A 255 -17.84 -33.88 -10.66
C ALA A 255 -17.33 -34.98 -11.59
N GLU A 256 -17.03 -36.15 -11.04
CA GLU A 256 -16.72 -37.35 -11.82
C GLU A 256 -17.97 -38.23 -11.89
N LEU A 257 -18.34 -38.64 -13.10
CA LEU A 257 -19.50 -39.49 -13.36
C LEU A 257 -19.00 -40.80 -13.98
N VAL A 258 -19.18 -41.90 -13.27
CA VAL A 258 -18.84 -43.23 -13.78
C VAL A 258 -20.09 -43.85 -14.43
N ASP A 259 -19.98 -44.29 -15.68
CA ASP A 259 -21.00 -45.08 -16.36
C ASP A 259 -20.55 -46.55 -16.46
N PRO A 260 -21.07 -47.44 -15.60
CA PRO A 260 -20.70 -48.85 -15.59
C PRO A 260 -21.15 -49.61 -16.85
N ALA A 261 -22.15 -49.11 -17.58
CA ALA A 261 -22.69 -49.79 -18.75
C ALA A 261 -21.80 -49.61 -19.99
N THR A 262 -21.08 -48.50 -20.07
CA THR A 262 -20.20 -48.16 -21.20
C THR A 262 -18.71 -48.25 -20.85
N SER A 263 -18.37 -48.59 -19.60
CA SER A 263 -16.99 -48.56 -19.08
C SER A 263 -16.33 -47.20 -19.32
N THR A 264 -17.08 -46.11 -19.14
CA THR A 264 -16.56 -44.75 -19.31
C THR A 264 -16.58 -43.97 -18.00
N ILE A 265 -15.59 -43.08 -17.85
CA ILE A 265 -15.53 -42.07 -16.80
C ILE A 265 -15.75 -40.72 -17.47
N ALA A 266 -16.64 -39.90 -16.95
CA ALA A 266 -16.92 -38.58 -17.45
C ALA A 266 -16.58 -37.53 -16.37
N ASP A 267 -15.53 -36.77 -16.64
CA ASP A 267 -15.18 -35.59 -15.85
C ASP A 267 -16.06 -34.42 -16.31
N GLN A 268 -16.86 -33.89 -15.40
CA GLN A 268 -17.70 -32.74 -15.63
C GLN A 268 -17.18 -31.54 -14.82
N GLU A 269 -16.70 -30.52 -15.52
CA GLU A 269 -16.37 -29.22 -14.93
C GLU A 269 -17.51 -28.24 -15.23
N THR A 270 -17.98 -27.54 -14.20
CA THR A 270 -18.94 -26.45 -14.35
C THR A 270 -18.30 -25.14 -13.94
N ARG A 271 -18.25 -24.18 -14.85
CA ARG A 271 -17.69 -22.84 -14.62
C ARG A 271 -18.83 -21.83 -14.53
N TYR A 272 -18.72 -20.94 -13.56
CA TYR A 272 -19.68 -19.88 -13.26
C TYR A 272 -18.95 -18.54 -13.29
N TRP A 273 -19.49 -17.59 -14.03
CA TRP A 273 -19.05 -16.21 -14.04
C TRP A 273 -20.11 -15.32 -13.40
N GLU A 274 -19.69 -14.50 -12.45
CA GLU A 274 -20.40 -13.32 -12.00
C GLU A 274 -19.62 -12.10 -12.51
N ILE A 275 -20.21 -11.33 -13.42
CA ILE A 275 -19.57 -10.19 -14.07
C ILE A 275 -20.21 -8.93 -13.52
N ASP A 276 -19.47 -8.26 -12.64
CA ASP A 276 -19.88 -7.01 -12.05
C ASP A 276 -19.45 -5.84 -12.93
N ARG A 277 -20.39 -5.00 -13.37
CA ARG A 277 -20.12 -3.76 -14.09
C ARG A 277 -20.67 -2.60 -13.30
N SER A 278 -19.85 -1.61 -13.01
CA SER A 278 -20.27 -0.50 -12.16
C SER A 278 -19.83 0.86 -12.70
N LEU A 279 -20.67 1.85 -12.42
CA LEU A 279 -20.37 3.28 -12.47
C LEU A 279 -20.64 3.82 -11.07
N LEU A 280 -19.59 4.13 -10.33
CA LEU A 280 -19.67 4.57 -8.94
C LEU A 280 -19.04 5.95 -8.80
N GLY A 281 -19.73 6.88 -8.14
CA GLY A 281 -19.19 8.15 -7.71
C GLY A 281 -19.01 8.17 -6.19
N ASP A 282 -17.94 8.80 -5.73
CA ASP A 282 -17.65 9.01 -4.32
C ASP A 282 -17.38 10.48 -4.01
N VAL A 283 -17.78 10.91 -2.83
CA VAL A 283 -17.51 12.25 -2.29
C VAL A 283 -17.12 12.11 -0.83
N ALA A 284 -15.99 12.69 -0.44
CA ALA A 284 -15.53 12.68 0.95
C ALA A 284 -15.24 14.10 1.45
N TYR A 285 -15.62 14.35 2.71
CA TYR A 285 -15.28 15.58 3.43
C TYR A 285 -14.52 15.25 4.72
N PRO A 286 -13.19 15.43 4.76
CA PRO A 286 -12.40 15.28 5.97
C PRO A 286 -12.58 16.47 6.90
N PHE A 287 -13.05 16.22 8.13
CA PHE A 287 -13.15 17.22 9.20
C PHE A 287 -11.79 17.52 9.83
N ASP A 288 -10.93 16.52 9.89
CA ASP A 288 -9.53 16.61 10.30
C ASP A 288 -8.73 15.46 9.65
N ARG A 289 -7.51 15.18 10.14
CA ARG A 289 -6.63 14.12 9.59
C ARG A 289 -7.16 12.69 9.82
N PHE A 290 -8.10 12.52 10.74
CA PHE A 290 -8.55 11.22 11.23
C PHE A 290 -10.05 11.03 11.03
N HIS A 291 -10.87 12.08 11.07
CA HIS A 291 -12.33 12.03 10.91
C HIS A 291 -12.79 12.52 9.54
N ARG A 292 -13.70 11.77 8.91
CA ARG A 292 -14.35 12.18 7.66
C ARG A 292 -15.75 11.59 7.50
N VAL A 293 -16.56 12.26 6.69
CA VAL A 293 -17.81 11.70 6.13
C VAL A 293 -17.60 11.39 4.66
N GLU A 294 -18.15 10.27 4.22
CA GLU A 294 -18.12 9.80 2.83
C GLU A 294 -19.54 9.57 2.34
N PHE A 295 -19.76 9.82 1.06
CA PHE A 295 -20.98 9.52 0.33
C PHE A 295 -20.61 8.77 -0.94
N THR A 296 -21.35 7.72 -1.25
CA THR A 296 -21.15 6.94 -2.47
C THR A 296 -22.48 6.85 -3.21
N GLY A 297 -22.42 6.69 -4.53
CA GLY A 297 -23.63 6.46 -5.30
C GLY A 297 -23.32 6.01 -6.71
N GLY A 298 -24.15 5.13 -7.26
CA GLY A 298 -23.89 4.63 -8.60
C GLY A 298 -24.86 3.58 -9.09
N LEU A 299 -24.51 3.02 -10.24
CA LEU A 299 -25.27 2.01 -10.95
C LEU A 299 -24.40 0.77 -11.12
N ARG A 300 -24.99 -0.40 -10.90
CA ARG A 300 -24.31 -1.69 -10.94
C ARG A 300 -25.13 -2.68 -11.75
N ASN A 301 -24.47 -3.39 -12.65
CA ASN A 301 -25.02 -4.52 -13.39
C ASN A 301 -24.25 -5.78 -13.05
N ILE A 302 -24.93 -6.79 -12.51
CA ILE A 302 -24.33 -8.10 -12.24
C ILE A 302 -24.92 -9.08 -13.25
N ALA A 303 -24.09 -9.54 -14.18
CA ALA A 303 -24.46 -10.54 -15.16
C ALA A 303 -23.89 -11.90 -14.77
N PHE A 304 -24.69 -12.95 -14.95
CA PHE A 304 -24.25 -14.33 -14.70
C PHE A 304 -23.96 -15.03 -16.02
N ALA A 305 -23.05 -15.98 -16.04
CA ALA A 305 -22.89 -16.91 -17.15
C ALA A 305 -22.42 -18.26 -16.62
N GLN A 306 -22.77 -19.34 -17.32
CA GLN A 306 -22.41 -20.69 -16.91
C GLN A 306 -22.04 -21.55 -18.12
N GLU A 307 -20.98 -22.33 -17.95
CA GLU A 307 -20.47 -23.27 -18.94
C GLU A 307 -20.25 -24.63 -18.27
N ILE A 308 -20.56 -25.71 -18.99
CA ILE A 308 -20.26 -27.08 -18.56
C ILE A 308 -19.33 -27.73 -19.59
N GLU A 309 -18.15 -28.14 -19.16
CA GLU A 309 -17.22 -28.95 -19.93
C GLU A 309 -17.33 -30.41 -19.48
N THR A 310 -17.44 -31.35 -20.42
CA THR A 310 -17.53 -32.78 -20.14
C THR A 310 -16.49 -33.53 -20.96
N ARG A 311 -15.50 -34.10 -20.27
CA ARG A 311 -14.45 -34.93 -20.86
C ARG A 311 -14.72 -36.39 -20.50
N ARG A 312 -14.94 -37.23 -21.51
CA ARG A 312 -15.19 -38.66 -21.35
C ARG A 312 -13.94 -39.45 -21.66
N PHE A 313 -13.56 -40.35 -20.76
CA PHE A 313 -12.44 -41.25 -20.87
C PHE A 313 -12.92 -42.70 -20.85
N ASP A 314 -12.21 -43.57 -21.55
CA ASP A 314 -12.34 -45.01 -21.37
C ASP A 314 -11.76 -45.40 -20.00
N SER A 315 -12.57 -46.04 -19.16
CA SER A 315 -12.21 -46.34 -17.76
C SER A 315 -11.06 -47.34 -17.60
N ILE A 316 -10.71 -48.08 -18.66
CA ILE A 316 -9.68 -49.12 -18.62
C ILE A 316 -8.37 -48.60 -19.20
N THR A 317 -8.44 -47.94 -20.35
CA THR A 317 -7.27 -47.46 -21.11
C THR A 317 -6.89 -46.02 -20.78
N GLY A 318 -7.79 -45.25 -20.17
CA GLY A 318 -7.59 -43.82 -19.86
C GLY A 318 -7.62 -42.92 -21.10
N VAL A 319 -7.98 -43.45 -22.27
CA VAL A 319 -8.02 -42.67 -23.53
C VAL A 319 -9.21 -41.72 -23.51
N LEU A 320 -8.98 -40.45 -23.85
CA LEU A 320 -10.03 -39.47 -24.06
C LEU A 320 -10.88 -39.86 -25.27
N LEU A 321 -12.17 -40.14 -25.02
CA LEU A 321 -13.16 -40.53 -26.02
C LEU A 321 -13.92 -39.32 -26.58
N SER A 322 -14.18 -38.31 -25.75
CA SER A 322 -14.92 -37.12 -26.15
C SER A 322 -14.59 -35.96 -25.23
N ASP A 323 -14.52 -34.76 -25.79
CA ASP A 323 -14.48 -33.50 -25.06
C ASP A 323 -15.58 -32.60 -25.61
N LYS A 324 -16.46 -32.12 -24.73
CA LYS A 324 -17.63 -31.32 -25.12
C LYS A 324 -17.88 -30.20 -24.12
N THR A 325 -17.90 -28.97 -24.63
CA THR A 325 -18.30 -27.79 -23.88
C THR A 325 -19.72 -27.35 -24.28
N VAL A 326 -20.56 -27.05 -23.29
CA VAL A 326 -21.93 -26.57 -23.49
C VAL A 326 -22.12 -25.28 -22.69
N GLN A 327 -22.53 -24.22 -23.38
CA GLN A 327 -23.03 -23.01 -22.72
C GLN A 327 -24.41 -23.31 -22.16
N VAL A 328 -24.60 -23.09 -20.86
CA VAL A 328 -25.91 -23.24 -20.24
C VAL A 328 -26.69 -21.95 -20.52
N PRO A 329 -27.84 -22.01 -21.21
CA PRO A 329 -28.68 -20.84 -21.40
C PRO A 329 -28.97 -20.20 -20.05
N ASN A 330 -28.87 -18.87 -19.99
CA ASN A 330 -28.94 -18.09 -18.75
C ASN A 330 -30.37 -18.00 -18.17
N ASP A 331 -31.26 -18.90 -18.57
CA ASP A 331 -32.69 -18.86 -18.33
C ASP A 331 -33.03 -18.99 -16.84
N SER A 332 -32.08 -19.44 -16.01
CA SER A 332 -32.21 -19.63 -14.57
C SER A 332 -31.78 -18.42 -13.71
N LEU A 333 -30.92 -17.51 -14.21
CA LEU A 333 -30.38 -16.39 -13.41
C LEU A 333 -30.38 -15.07 -14.21
N ALA A 334 -31.48 -14.32 -14.11
CA ALA A 334 -31.59 -12.99 -14.70
C ALA A 334 -30.56 -12.02 -14.08
N SER A 335 -29.91 -11.22 -14.95
CA SER A 335 -29.00 -10.14 -14.56
C SER A 335 -29.64 -9.19 -13.56
N LEU A 336 -28.82 -8.70 -12.63
CA LEU A 336 -29.22 -7.70 -11.64
C LEU A 336 -28.87 -6.31 -12.15
N TYR A 337 -29.80 -5.38 -12.01
CA TYR A 337 -29.62 -3.95 -12.24
C TYR A 337 -29.94 -3.23 -10.95
N LEU A 338 -28.90 -2.66 -10.35
CA LEU A 338 -28.95 -2.10 -9.01
C LEU A 338 -28.48 -0.64 -9.04
N ALA A 339 -29.19 0.21 -8.31
CA ALA A 339 -28.72 1.53 -7.93
C ALA A 339 -28.28 1.46 -6.46
N THR A 340 -27.09 1.96 -6.18
CA THR A 340 -26.55 2.03 -4.81
C THR A 340 -26.41 3.50 -4.42
N VAL A 341 -26.72 3.80 -3.17
CA VAL A 341 -26.46 5.09 -2.53
C VAL A 341 -25.95 4.78 -1.14
N GLY A 342 -24.91 5.44 -0.70
CA GLY A 342 -24.23 5.12 0.54
C GLY A 342 -23.77 6.33 1.30
N SER A 343 -23.64 6.16 2.61
CA SER A 343 -23.04 7.16 3.48
C SER A 343 -22.24 6.48 4.57
N ALA A 344 -21.05 7.00 4.86
CA ALA A 344 -20.18 6.46 5.89
C ALA A 344 -19.58 7.55 6.78
N LEU A 345 -19.50 7.28 8.08
CA LEU A 345 -18.70 8.02 9.03
C LEU A 345 -17.44 7.22 9.36
N VAL A 346 -16.28 7.81 9.13
CA VAL A 346 -14.99 7.15 9.28
C VAL A 346 -14.11 7.90 10.27
N TYR A 347 -13.50 7.16 11.19
CA TYR A 347 -12.39 7.62 12.01
C TYR A 347 -11.24 6.64 11.99
N ASP A 348 -10.02 7.15 11.86
CA ASP A 348 -8.82 6.33 11.91
C ASP A 348 -7.63 7.10 12.49
N ASN A 349 -7.16 6.71 13.67
CA ASN A 349 -5.89 7.16 14.21
C ASN A 349 -4.98 6.00 14.63
N ALA A 350 -5.18 4.82 14.02
CA ALA A 350 -4.39 3.66 14.36
C ALA A 350 -2.93 3.83 13.98
N VAL A 351 -2.05 3.43 14.91
CA VAL A 351 -0.60 3.42 14.72
C VAL A 351 -0.18 1.97 14.53
N PHE A 352 0.44 1.69 13.39
CA PHE A 352 0.94 0.37 13.05
C PHE A 352 2.31 0.11 13.67
N GLY A 353 2.47 -1.09 14.21
CA GLY A 353 3.78 -1.70 14.47
C GLY A 353 4.31 -2.38 13.21
N GLY A 354 5.17 -3.39 13.39
CA GLY A 354 5.78 -4.11 12.27
C GLY A 354 4.83 -5.07 11.53
N THR A 355 3.82 -5.61 12.21
CA THR A 355 2.91 -6.64 11.66
C THR A 355 1.43 -6.31 11.89
N SER A 356 1.10 -5.52 12.91
CA SER A 356 -0.29 -5.18 13.27
C SER A 356 -0.38 -3.79 13.94
N PRO A 357 -1.58 -3.20 14.08
CA PRO A 357 -1.80 -2.00 14.89
C PRO A 357 -1.48 -2.22 16.38
N ILE A 358 -0.74 -1.29 16.97
CA ILE A 358 -0.30 -1.34 18.37
C ILE A 358 -0.94 -0.25 19.26
N LEU A 359 -1.50 0.80 18.66
CA LEU A 359 -2.10 1.91 19.40
C LEU A 359 -3.19 2.62 18.58
N GLY A 360 -4.14 3.26 19.25
CA GLY A 360 -5.17 4.08 18.61
C GLY A 360 -6.48 3.33 18.43
N GLN A 361 -7.32 3.80 17.52
CA GLN A 361 -8.62 3.23 17.24
C GLN A 361 -9.06 3.53 15.81
N ARG A 362 -10.01 2.74 15.33
CA ARG A 362 -10.62 2.88 14.00
C ARG A 362 -12.10 2.59 14.11
N TYR A 363 -12.92 3.35 13.41
CA TYR A 363 -14.30 2.95 13.21
C TYR A 363 -14.84 3.36 11.85
N ARG A 364 -15.76 2.55 11.33
CA ARG A 364 -16.56 2.83 10.15
C ARG A 364 -18.00 2.45 10.44
N PHE A 365 -18.90 3.41 10.30
CA PHE A 365 -20.33 3.20 10.31
C PHE A 365 -20.88 3.59 8.95
N GLU A 366 -21.51 2.66 8.26
CA GLU A 366 -21.94 2.82 6.88
C GLU A 366 -23.33 2.21 6.66
N VAL A 367 -24.11 2.86 5.80
CA VAL A 367 -25.47 2.47 5.44
C VAL A 367 -25.66 2.69 3.95
N ASP A 368 -25.92 1.62 3.21
CA ASP A 368 -25.98 1.63 1.74
C ASP A 368 -27.28 0.99 1.23
N PRO A 369 -28.33 1.79 0.96
CA PRO A 369 -29.49 1.32 0.22
C PRO A 369 -29.13 0.83 -1.19
N VAL A 370 -29.67 -0.34 -1.53
CA VAL A 370 -29.59 -0.98 -2.85
C VAL A 370 -31.02 -1.14 -3.39
N ILE A 371 -31.27 -0.59 -4.58
CA ILE A 371 -32.60 -0.49 -5.19
C ILE A 371 -32.55 -1.01 -6.63
N GLY A 372 -33.60 -1.70 -7.09
CA GLY A 372 -33.72 -2.16 -8.48
C GLY A 372 -34.20 -3.60 -8.55
N SER A 373 -33.45 -4.45 -9.26
CA SER A 373 -33.73 -5.90 -9.34
C SER A 373 -33.82 -6.55 -7.96
N LEU A 374 -33.04 -6.06 -7.00
CA LEU A 374 -33.13 -6.40 -5.57
C LEU A 374 -33.31 -5.12 -4.76
N ASN A 375 -34.01 -5.25 -3.64
CA ASN A 375 -34.25 -4.15 -2.71
C ASN A 375 -33.83 -4.56 -1.30
N PHE A 376 -32.74 -3.97 -0.81
CA PHE A 376 -32.22 -4.17 0.54
C PHE A 376 -31.30 -2.99 0.93
N THR A 377 -30.86 -2.96 2.17
CA THR A 377 -29.93 -1.98 2.71
C THR A 377 -28.79 -2.73 3.35
N GLU A 378 -27.57 -2.40 2.96
CA GLU A 378 -26.36 -2.88 3.63
C GLU A 378 -26.06 -1.97 4.81
N VAL A 379 -25.67 -2.57 5.93
CA VAL A 379 -25.28 -1.85 7.14
C VAL A 379 -23.96 -2.42 7.61
N LEU A 380 -22.97 -1.57 7.80
CA LEU A 380 -21.66 -1.88 8.36
C LEU A 380 -21.43 -1.06 9.63
N ALA A 381 -21.02 -1.75 10.70
CA ALA A 381 -20.48 -1.14 11.90
C ALA A 381 -19.21 -1.91 12.28
N ASP A 382 -18.03 -1.33 12.03
CA ASP A 382 -16.74 -1.89 12.44
C ASP A 382 -16.10 -0.91 13.43
N TYR A 383 -15.84 -1.36 14.66
CA TYR A 383 -15.13 -0.60 15.69
C TYR A 383 -13.93 -1.41 16.20
N ARG A 384 -12.76 -0.78 16.21
CA ARG A 384 -11.50 -1.38 16.64
C ARG A 384 -10.75 -0.46 17.59
N ARG A 385 -10.17 -1.04 18.65
CA ARG A 385 -9.38 -0.30 19.64
C ARG A 385 -8.10 -1.06 19.97
N TYR A 386 -7.00 -0.32 20.03
CA TYR A 386 -5.67 -0.82 20.33
C TYR A 386 -5.08 -0.04 21.51
N VAL A 387 -4.82 -0.74 22.62
CA VAL A 387 -4.31 -0.14 23.85
C VAL A 387 -3.00 -0.81 24.23
N MET A 388 -1.90 -0.10 24.02
CA MET A 388 -0.60 -0.47 24.56
C MET A 388 -0.53 -0.10 26.04
N PHE A 389 -0.84 -1.05 26.91
CA PHE A 389 -0.87 -0.82 28.36
C PHE A 389 0.50 -0.98 29.03
N ALA A 390 1.41 -1.74 28.42
CA ALA A 390 2.80 -1.88 28.85
C ALA A 390 3.67 -2.20 27.63
N ARG A 391 4.81 -1.56 27.42
CA ARG A 391 5.64 -1.86 26.23
C ARG A 391 6.29 -3.25 26.32
N PRO A 392 6.26 -4.09 25.27
CA PRO A 392 5.60 -3.90 23.97
C PRO A 392 4.18 -4.53 23.87
N LEU A 393 3.56 -4.92 24.98
CA LEU A 393 2.23 -5.52 25.08
C LEU A 393 1.10 -4.59 24.64
N THR A 394 0.25 -5.09 23.73
CA THR A 394 -0.95 -4.39 23.26
C THR A 394 -2.19 -5.27 23.45
N LEU A 395 -3.24 -4.72 24.07
CA LEU A 395 -4.57 -5.31 24.02
C LEU A 395 -5.34 -4.70 22.85
N ALA A 396 -5.77 -5.55 21.92
CA ALA A 396 -6.55 -5.18 20.76
C ALA A 396 -7.96 -5.78 20.88
N GLY A 397 -8.98 -5.03 20.47
CA GLY A 397 -10.35 -5.55 20.37
C GLY A 397 -11.09 -5.03 19.13
N ARG A 398 -11.98 -5.86 18.60
CA ARG A 398 -12.90 -5.52 17.48
C ARG A 398 -14.31 -5.95 17.79
N VAL A 399 -15.26 -5.12 17.36
CA VAL A 399 -16.66 -5.49 17.17
C VAL A 399 -17.06 -5.10 15.76
N LEU A 400 -17.58 -6.07 15.02
CA LEU A 400 -18.04 -5.92 13.65
C LEU A 400 -19.50 -6.37 13.55
N HIS A 401 -20.32 -5.59 12.87
CA HIS A 401 -21.57 -6.04 12.30
C HIS A 401 -21.58 -5.70 10.81
N PHE A 402 -21.93 -6.67 9.98
CA PHE A 402 -22.24 -6.44 8.58
C PHE A 402 -23.53 -7.19 8.24
N GLY A 403 -24.45 -6.57 7.51
CA GLY A 403 -25.66 -7.26 7.14
C GLY A 403 -26.49 -6.58 6.08
N ARG A 404 -27.22 -7.41 5.33
CA ARG A 404 -28.20 -7.02 4.33
C ARG A 404 -29.60 -7.07 4.94
N TYR A 405 -30.36 -5.98 4.81
CA TYR A 405 -31.68 -5.82 5.40
C TYR A 405 -32.71 -5.46 4.35
N GLY A 406 -33.75 -6.27 4.16
CA GLY A 406 -34.79 -5.99 3.17
C GLY A 406 -35.29 -7.25 2.50
N SER A 407 -36.08 -7.08 1.44
CA SER A 407 -36.72 -8.19 0.75
C SER A 407 -35.74 -9.01 -0.10
N GLY A 408 -34.75 -8.35 -0.71
CA GLY A 408 -33.73 -8.99 -1.54
C GLY A 408 -32.48 -9.46 -0.79
N ALA A 409 -32.47 -9.42 0.55
CA ALA A 409 -31.26 -9.65 1.35
C ALA A 409 -30.72 -11.10 1.32
N ASP A 410 -31.60 -12.09 1.10
CA ASP A 410 -31.26 -13.52 1.01
C ASP A 410 -31.55 -14.07 -0.41
N ASP A 411 -31.51 -13.22 -1.45
CA ASP A 411 -31.65 -13.70 -2.83
C ASP A 411 -30.52 -14.68 -3.18
N THR A 412 -30.86 -15.80 -3.83
CA THR A 412 -29.92 -16.89 -4.12
C THR A 412 -28.81 -16.50 -5.11
N ARG A 413 -28.98 -15.39 -5.85
CA ARG A 413 -27.94 -14.82 -6.70
C ARG A 413 -26.88 -14.04 -5.92
N LEU A 414 -27.14 -13.71 -4.66
CA LEU A 414 -26.16 -13.09 -3.80
C LEU A 414 -25.42 -14.17 -3.00
N SER A 415 -24.09 -14.09 -2.99
CA SER A 415 -23.29 -14.94 -2.12
C SER A 415 -23.69 -14.75 -0.64
N PRO A 416 -23.88 -15.83 0.13
CA PRO A 416 -24.11 -15.73 1.57
C PRO A 416 -22.88 -15.14 2.26
N LEU A 417 -23.11 -14.36 3.32
CA LEU A 417 -22.01 -13.92 4.18
C LEU A 417 -21.49 -15.13 4.95
N TYR A 418 -20.17 -15.23 5.06
CA TYR A 418 -19.49 -16.32 5.76
C TYR A 418 -18.65 -15.76 6.91
N VAL A 419 -18.95 -16.18 8.14
CA VAL A 419 -18.25 -15.68 9.33
C VAL A 419 -16.95 -16.42 9.62
N GLY A 420 -16.74 -17.59 9.01
CA GLY A 420 -15.58 -18.47 9.25
C GLY A 420 -14.31 -18.11 8.47
N TYR A 421 -14.26 -16.94 7.82
CA TYR A 421 -12.99 -16.49 7.22
C TYR A 421 -11.93 -16.30 8.32
N PRO A 422 -10.65 -16.64 8.07
CA PRO A 422 -9.56 -16.46 9.05
C PRO A 422 -9.43 -15.02 9.57
N SER A 423 -9.80 -14.03 8.75
CA SER A 423 -9.81 -12.60 9.13
C SER A 423 -10.99 -12.17 10.02
N LEU A 424 -11.94 -13.08 10.28
CA LEU A 424 -13.13 -12.87 11.11
C LEU A 424 -13.14 -13.82 12.31
N VAL A 425 -13.17 -15.14 12.08
CA VAL A 425 -13.15 -16.17 13.13
C VAL A 425 -12.26 -17.32 12.68
N ARG A 426 -11.05 -17.40 13.26
CA ARG A 426 -10.09 -18.48 13.01
C ARG A 426 -10.66 -19.82 13.45
N GLY A 427 -10.23 -20.93 12.85
CA GLY A 427 -10.69 -22.27 13.22
C GLY A 427 -11.91 -22.78 12.42
N TYR A 428 -12.43 -21.95 11.52
CA TYR A 428 -13.64 -22.22 10.73
C TYR A 428 -13.45 -21.91 9.25
N ASP A 429 -12.23 -21.99 8.70
CA ASP A 429 -12.02 -21.83 7.26
C ASP A 429 -12.84 -22.86 6.45
N ILE A 430 -13.35 -22.47 5.29
CA ILE A 430 -14.24 -23.30 4.47
C ILE A 430 -13.60 -24.64 4.06
N ASN A 431 -12.27 -24.65 3.84
CA ASN A 431 -11.54 -25.84 3.43
C ASN A 431 -11.17 -26.76 4.61
N SER A 432 -11.49 -26.35 5.84
CA SER A 432 -11.17 -27.12 7.04
C SER A 432 -12.26 -28.10 7.46
N PHE A 433 -13.45 -28.06 6.85
CA PHE A 433 -14.61 -28.88 7.22
C PHE A 433 -14.56 -30.27 6.61
N THR A 434 -15.04 -31.24 7.39
CA THR A 434 -15.39 -32.58 6.92
C THR A 434 -16.89 -32.67 6.64
N THR A 435 -17.32 -33.66 5.84
CA THR A 435 -18.72 -33.81 5.37
C THR A 435 -19.75 -33.98 6.48
N ASP A 436 -19.33 -34.42 7.67
CA ASP A 436 -20.23 -34.79 8.76
C ASP A 436 -20.49 -33.61 9.74
N GLU A 437 -19.87 -32.45 9.51
CA GLU A 437 -19.90 -31.31 10.42
C GLU A 437 -21.10 -30.38 10.19
N THR A 438 -22.14 -30.56 10.99
CA THR A 438 -23.38 -29.76 10.92
C THR A 438 -23.23 -28.28 11.29
N VAL A 439 -22.13 -27.90 11.93
CA VAL A 439 -21.84 -26.52 12.37
C VAL A 439 -21.65 -25.56 11.19
N PHE A 440 -21.26 -26.04 10.01
CA PHE A 440 -21.00 -25.21 8.84
C PHE A 440 -22.19 -24.30 8.47
N ASN A 441 -23.41 -24.82 8.55
CA ASN A 441 -24.63 -24.07 8.26
C ASN A 441 -24.88 -22.90 9.25
N ARG A 442 -24.26 -22.90 10.43
CA ARG A 442 -24.34 -21.78 11.38
C ARG A 442 -23.50 -20.57 10.96
N LEU A 443 -22.55 -20.76 10.03
CA LEU A 443 -21.59 -19.75 9.61
C LEU A 443 -22.07 -18.89 8.44
N LEU A 444 -23.20 -19.27 7.84
CA LEU A 444 -23.77 -18.64 6.65
C LEU A 444 -25.00 -17.79 7.00
N GLY A 445 -25.16 -16.64 6.33
CA GLY A 445 -26.37 -15.82 6.46
C GLY A 445 -26.37 -14.55 5.60
N SER A 446 -27.43 -13.75 5.69
CA SER A 446 -27.47 -12.39 5.13
C SER A 446 -26.95 -11.33 6.10
N ARG A 447 -26.71 -11.70 7.36
CA ARG A 447 -26.21 -10.84 8.42
C ARG A 447 -25.17 -11.58 9.24
N MET A 448 -24.19 -10.86 9.75
CA MET A 448 -23.18 -11.38 10.65
C MET A 448 -22.78 -10.38 11.73
N ALA A 449 -22.31 -10.90 12.85
CA ALA A 449 -21.66 -10.14 13.91
C ALA A 449 -20.41 -10.89 14.38
N VAL A 450 -19.33 -10.15 14.62
CA VAL A 450 -18.03 -10.70 15.02
C VAL A 450 -17.47 -9.88 16.18
N ALA A 451 -16.85 -10.56 17.14
CA ALA A 451 -16.06 -9.94 18.19
C ALA A 451 -14.72 -10.66 18.29
N ASN A 452 -13.63 -9.89 18.34
CA ASN A 452 -12.28 -10.41 18.47
C ASN A 452 -11.56 -9.69 19.60
N VAL A 453 -10.74 -10.44 20.36
CA VAL A 453 -9.82 -9.87 21.35
C VAL A 453 -8.46 -10.52 21.16
N GLU A 454 -7.42 -9.71 21.14
CA GLU A 454 -6.04 -10.17 21.05
C GLU A 454 -5.14 -9.49 22.09
N LEU A 455 -4.28 -10.30 22.72
CA LEU A 455 -3.14 -9.82 23.47
C LEU A 455 -1.88 -10.01 22.64
N ARG A 456 -1.33 -8.92 22.12
CA ARG A 456 -0.24 -8.91 21.16
C ARG A 456 1.09 -8.55 21.80
N VAL A 457 2.14 -9.23 21.37
CA VAL A 457 3.52 -9.04 21.82
C VAL A 457 4.46 -9.07 20.61
N PRO A 458 4.93 -7.89 20.15
CA PRO A 458 6.05 -7.79 19.23
C PRO A 458 7.29 -8.44 19.85
N LEU A 459 7.77 -9.53 19.25
CA LEU A 459 8.94 -10.28 19.69
C LEU A 459 10.23 -9.71 19.10
N LEU A 460 10.24 -9.52 17.77
CA LEU A 460 11.39 -9.00 17.01
C LEU A 460 11.01 -7.73 16.24
N GLY A 461 12.01 -6.93 15.87
CA GLY A 461 11.85 -5.68 15.12
C GLY A 461 12.14 -4.45 15.99
N SER A 462 12.02 -3.26 15.40
CA SER A 462 12.36 -1.99 16.08
C SER A 462 11.54 -1.70 17.34
N LEU A 463 10.34 -2.28 17.44
CA LEU A 463 9.42 -2.15 18.59
C LEU A 463 9.25 -3.48 19.35
N GLY A 464 10.05 -4.50 19.03
CA GLY A 464 10.01 -5.83 19.65
C GLY A 464 10.70 -5.90 21.00
N LEU A 465 10.46 -6.98 21.75
CA LEU A 465 11.24 -7.35 22.93
C LEU A 465 12.74 -7.41 22.63
N ILE A 466 13.09 -7.90 21.45
CA ILE A 466 14.46 -7.92 20.92
C ILE A 466 14.51 -6.92 19.76
N ALA A 467 15.09 -5.75 20.04
CA ALA A 467 15.30 -4.72 19.04
C ALA A 467 16.31 -5.18 17.99
N SER A 468 15.84 -5.51 16.79
CA SER A 468 16.70 -5.87 15.65
C SER A 468 16.17 -5.21 14.38
N PRO A 469 16.89 -4.23 13.81
CA PRO A 469 16.52 -3.62 12.54
C PRO A 469 16.82 -4.52 11.33
N ALA A 470 17.65 -5.55 11.50
CA ALA A 470 18.07 -6.46 10.43
C ALA A 470 17.16 -7.70 10.28
N ILE A 471 16.30 -7.96 11.26
CA ILE A 471 15.38 -9.10 11.23
C ILE A 471 13.95 -8.56 11.00
N PRO A 472 13.18 -9.16 10.06
CA PRO A 472 11.82 -8.72 9.85
C PRO A 472 10.98 -8.78 11.14
N PRO A 473 10.08 -7.81 11.37
CA PRO A 473 9.23 -7.82 12.55
C PRO A 473 8.46 -9.13 12.73
N LEU A 474 8.50 -9.66 13.95
CA LEU A 474 7.79 -10.87 14.38
C LEU A 474 6.93 -10.53 15.58
N GLU A 475 5.65 -10.91 15.56
CA GLU A 475 4.69 -10.71 16.65
C GLU A 475 4.05 -12.04 17.03
N ALA A 476 3.84 -12.24 18.33
CA ALA A 476 2.98 -13.30 18.85
C ALA A 476 1.69 -12.67 19.39
N ALA A 477 0.56 -13.38 19.30
CA ALA A 477 -0.67 -12.96 19.95
C ALA A 477 -1.41 -14.14 20.58
N LEU A 478 -2.04 -13.92 21.74
CA LEU A 478 -3.11 -14.78 22.22
C LEU A 478 -4.44 -14.21 21.73
N PHE A 479 -5.33 -15.05 21.23
CA PHE A 479 -6.59 -14.58 20.67
C PHE A 479 -7.81 -15.33 21.17
N PHE A 480 -8.94 -14.64 21.12
CA PHE A 480 -10.28 -15.20 21.26
C PHE A 480 -11.20 -14.56 20.22
N ASP A 481 -11.84 -15.39 19.43
CA ASP A 481 -12.78 -14.98 18.38
C ASP A 481 -14.18 -15.51 18.67
N ALA A 482 -15.19 -14.71 18.33
CA ALA A 482 -16.58 -15.09 18.37
C ALA A 482 -17.31 -14.53 17.15
N GLY A 483 -18.13 -15.33 16.48
CA GLY A 483 -18.90 -14.87 15.34
C GLY A 483 -20.25 -15.58 15.22
N SER A 484 -21.24 -14.87 14.70
CA SER A 484 -22.56 -15.43 14.41
C SER A 484 -23.04 -14.93 13.06
N ALA A 485 -23.64 -15.83 12.27
CA ALA A 485 -24.34 -15.49 11.04
C ALA A 485 -25.81 -15.92 11.14
N TRP A 486 -26.70 -15.17 10.48
CA TRP A 486 -28.14 -15.46 10.41
C TRP A 486 -28.79 -14.85 9.18
N SER A 487 -29.91 -15.44 8.76
CA SER A 487 -30.71 -14.99 7.62
C SER A 487 -31.97 -14.23 8.03
N ARG A 488 -32.70 -13.67 7.05
CA ARG A 488 -33.98 -12.99 7.30
C ARG A 488 -34.99 -13.96 7.90
N GLY A 489 -35.74 -13.47 8.90
CA GLY A 489 -36.70 -14.28 9.64
C GLY A 489 -36.09 -15.03 10.82
N GLU A 490 -34.77 -15.19 10.86
CA GLU A 490 -34.09 -15.74 12.03
C GLU A 490 -33.87 -14.66 13.09
N LYS A 491 -34.08 -15.02 14.37
CA LYS A 491 -33.73 -14.17 15.51
C LYS A 491 -32.34 -14.58 16.01
N PRO A 492 -31.33 -13.69 15.98
CA PRO A 492 -30.01 -14.06 16.43
C PRO A 492 -30.03 -14.36 17.93
N ARG A 493 -29.54 -15.54 18.31
CA ARG A 493 -29.25 -15.90 19.70
C ARG A 493 -27.74 -16.04 19.83
N PHE A 494 -27.15 -15.14 20.61
CA PHE A 494 -25.70 -15.08 20.79
C PHE A 494 -25.19 -15.96 21.95
N PHE A 495 -26.06 -16.28 22.91
CA PHE A 495 -25.71 -17.03 24.11
C PHE A 495 -26.79 -18.06 24.46
N GLY A 496 -26.39 -19.11 25.18
CA GLY A 496 -27.29 -20.15 25.70
C GLY A 496 -27.68 -21.22 24.67
N ALA A 497 -28.64 -22.07 25.04
CA ALA A 497 -29.08 -23.19 24.21
C ALA A 497 -29.73 -22.70 22.89
N GLY A 498 -29.24 -23.23 21.77
CA GLY A 498 -29.68 -22.83 20.42
C GLY A 498 -29.02 -21.54 19.91
N ALA A 499 -27.94 -21.06 20.55
CA ALA A 499 -27.11 -20.02 19.98
C ALA A 499 -26.43 -20.50 18.69
N ARG A 500 -26.37 -19.62 17.68
CA ARG A 500 -25.64 -19.91 16.42
C ARG A 500 -24.18 -19.49 16.50
N THR A 501 -23.83 -18.63 17.46
CA THR A 501 -22.47 -18.13 17.68
C THR A 501 -21.47 -19.27 17.76
N VAL A 502 -20.41 -19.17 16.97
CA VAL A 502 -19.23 -20.01 17.06
C VAL A 502 -18.10 -19.23 17.71
N THR A 503 -17.21 -19.94 18.40
CA THR A 503 -16.05 -19.34 19.07
C THR A 503 -14.79 -20.14 18.82
N SER A 504 -13.64 -19.47 18.91
CA SER A 504 -12.33 -20.11 18.89
C SER A 504 -11.34 -19.33 19.74
N HIS A 505 -10.25 -20.01 20.09
CA HIS A 505 -9.14 -19.38 20.80
C HIS A 505 -7.83 -20.04 20.37
N GLY A 506 -6.73 -19.32 20.57
CA GLY A 506 -5.43 -19.85 20.19
C GLY A 506 -4.27 -18.89 20.32
N VAL A 507 -3.18 -19.25 19.65
CA VAL A 507 -1.94 -18.49 19.58
C VAL A 507 -1.63 -18.20 18.12
N ALA A 508 -1.40 -16.93 17.80
CA ALA A 508 -1.01 -16.46 16.48
C ALA A 508 0.46 -16.06 16.47
N MET A 509 1.14 -16.32 15.35
CA MET A 509 2.49 -15.84 15.06
C MET A 509 2.47 -15.12 13.71
N ARG A 510 2.84 -13.84 13.71
CA ARG A 510 2.83 -12.96 12.53
C ARG A 510 4.24 -12.55 12.16
N LEU A 511 4.60 -12.72 10.90
CA LEU A 511 5.88 -12.32 10.34
C LEU A 511 5.66 -11.32 9.21
N ASN A 512 6.33 -10.18 9.30
CA ASN A 512 6.39 -9.23 8.19
C ASN A 512 7.34 -9.80 7.11
N LEU A 513 6.82 -10.06 5.91
CA LEU A 513 7.57 -10.59 4.78
C LEU A 513 8.18 -9.44 3.97
N PHE A 514 9.16 -8.75 4.56
CA PHE A 514 9.97 -7.69 3.93
C PHE A 514 9.15 -6.49 3.39
N GLY A 515 8.04 -6.16 4.05
CA GLY A 515 7.14 -5.09 3.64
C GLY A 515 6.20 -5.44 2.49
N PHE A 516 6.28 -6.65 1.94
CA PHE A 516 5.42 -7.11 0.84
C PHE A 516 4.08 -7.68 1.34
N ALA A 517 4.12 -8.50 2.39
CA ALA A 517 2.95 -9.13 2.99
C ALA A 517 3.17 -9.41 4.48
N VAL A 518 2.12 -9.83 5.19
CA VAL A 518 2.24 -10.35 6.56
C VAL A 518 1.75 -11.80 6.53
N GLY A 519 2.64 -12.74 6.83
CA GLY A 519 2.27 -14.14 7.01
C GLY A 519 1.82 -14.39 8.45
N GLU A 520 0.72 -15.11 8.63
CA GLU A 520 0.17 -15.53 9.92
C GLU A 520 0.13 -17.06 9.99
N VAL A 521 0.57 -17.59 11.13
CA VAL A 521 0.46 -18.99 11.50
C VAL A 521 -0.24 -19.06 12.85
N ASP A 522 -1.38 -19.74 12.89
CA ASP A 522 -2.19 -19.89 14.09
C ASP A 522 -2.20 -21.34 14.56
N LEU A 523 -2.04 -21.54 15.86
CA LEU A 523 -2.44 -22.76 16.53
C LEU A 523 -3.81 -22.51 17.16
N VAL A 524 -4.87 -23.07 16.57
CA VAL A 524 -6.26 -22.72 16.86
C VAL A 524 -7.05 -23.91 17.40
N HIS A 525 -7.94 -23.65 18.36
CA HIS A 525 -8.95 -24.57 18.84
C HIS A 525 -10.37 -24.03 18.56
N PRO A 526 -11.13 -24.64 17.64
CA PRO A 526 -12.53 -24.28 17.41
C PRO A 526 -13.43 -24.92 18.47
N ASN A 527 -14.08 -24.11 19.29
CA ASN A 527 -14.85 -24.62 20.44
C ASN A 527 -16.17 -25.30 20.04
N ASP A 528 -16.71 -24.98 18.86
CA ASP A 528 -18.03 -25.43 18.41
C ASP A 528 -17.94 -26.55 17.35
N ARG A 529 -16.77 -27.18 17.18
CA ARG A 529 -16.53 -28.29 16.24
C ARG A 529 -16.25 -29.59 17.02
N PRO A 530 -17.28 -30.38 17.36
CA PRO A 530 -17.10 -31.62 18.12
C PRO A 530 -16.12 -32.56 17.43
N GLY A 531 -15.16 -33.10 18.18
CA GLY A 531 -14.15 -34.03 17.65
C GLY A 531 -12.97 -33.36 16.92
N ARG A 532 -13.02 -32.04 16.69
CA ARG A 532 -11.88 -31.30 16.15
C ARG A 532 -10.99 -30.82 17.30
N SER A 533 -9.76 -31.31 17.34
CA SER A 533 -8.73 -30.84 18.28
C SER A 533 -8.00 -29.60 17.73
N TRP A 534 -7.00 -29.13 18.46
CA TRP A 534 -6.07 -28.10 18.02
C TRP A 534 -5.45 -28.42 16.66
N TYR A 535 -5.36 -27.43 15.78
CA TYR A 535 -4.69 -27.59 14.50
C TYR A 535 -4.02 -26.28 14.06
N TRP A 536 -3.15 -26.40 13.04
CA TRP A 536 -2.43 -25.27 12.46
C TRP A 536 -3.20 -24.66 11.31
N GLU A 537 -3.33 -23.35 11.30
CA GLU A 537 -3.93 -22.56 10.24
C GLU A 537 -2.89 -21.58 9.69
N PHE A 538 -2.90 -21.36 8.38
CA PHE A 538 -1.93 -20.51 7.69
C PHE A 538 -2.69 -19.49 6.85
N ALA A 539 -2.34 -18.22 6.98
CA ALA A 539 -2.95 -17.14 6.22
C ALA A 539 -1.91 -16.12 5.75
N LEU A 540 -2.12 -15.58 4.55
CA LEU A 540 -1.37 -14.42 4.02
C LEU A 540 -2.08 -13.08 4.28
N GLN A 541 -3.28 -13.16 4.84
CA GLN A 541 -4.00 -12.04 5.41
C GLN A 541 -4.09 -12.32 6.91
N PRO A 542 -3.54 -11.44 7.77
CA PRO A 542 -3.65 -11.61 9.20
C PRO A 542 -5.10 -11.72 9.67
N GLY A 543 -5.30 -12.38 10.81
CA GLY A 543 -6.51 -12.25 11.62
C GLY A 543 -6.79 -10.80 12.04
N PHE A 544 -7.67 -10.62 13.01
CA PHE A 544 -7.93 -9.29 13.58
C PHE A 544 -6.65 -8.54 14.00
#